data_AF-A0A2C5Y5C6-F1
#
_entry.id   AF-A0A2C5Y5C6-F1
#
_cell.length_a   1.000
_cell.length_b   1.000
_cell.length_c   1.000
_cell.angle_alpha   90.00
_cell.angle_beta   90.00
_cell.angle_gamma   90.00
#
_symmetry.space_group_name_H-M   'P 1'
#
loop_
_entity.id
_entity.type
_entity.pdbx_description
1 polymer ?
#
loop_
_entity_poly.entity_id
_entity_poly.type
_entity_poly.pdbx_seq_one_letter_code
_entity_poly.pdbx_strand_id
1 'polypeptide(L)'
;MASSKMHPDSDDELELASLASLDSQDAPDAPLAQPKWLQPTPSPSFTTTVVSSLRRRLWLSLLLLTTISYLVFHRPALPAYTGPHGVGTADIELALDSPLNMSDIQLGSGAQVFSLKTVLFTLYYPAAPGAVSSLPQHEWLSRPISLRARGYARFAHVDFAPIRYLFTFALWAFAGAVRIPAAVDVPLVPLDKEAQEASARNARLPVVVFSHGMASSRTDYSALFGELASRGIVVAALEHRDGSCPGTVIKRANHPDYPVVHFAEADLQTPDGKPIDTPTMKRTQLAFREAEMWQAVRTLRNLDAGLGAAIAANNTRNQGSLAFDQFKNRLDFDRLIMAGHSYGATGALQALDPDSPYSRSSASAPIPSSISPSSPIKPAGGLILDPGKESGPLNPHAAAPLLVIHSNTWSRTHTLFYGRPHFSTVRDLVLDVLHRIPDHAAWFLTSIGTAHPTVTDAPFLAPLLLRWTTGASLDAHEALRQYVYVADDFVTYLTNKTMAGLLHQKVTHRDYGVWVSKERQAEFPEKWKKLWEVHVSPESDA
;
A
#
# COMPACT_ATOMS: atom_id res chain seq x y z
N MET A 1 3.89 11.53 -68.88
CA MET A 1 3.22 11.97 -67.64
C MET A 1 4.13 11.53 -66.49
N ALA A 2 5.02 12.35 -65.90
CA ALA A 2 5.16 13.82 -65.89
C ALA A 2 3.94 14.54 -65.28
N SER A 3 4.07 15.50 -64.34
CA SER A 3 5.25 15.97 -63.59
C SER A 3 4.82 16.83 -62.37
N SER A 4 5.78 17.23 -61.52
CA SER A 4 5.67 18.27 -60.46
C SER A 4 4.72 17.95 -59.27
N LYS A 5 4.92 18.37 -58.01
CA LYS A 5 5.44 19.61 -57.36
C LYS A 5 4.63 20.89 -57.63
N MET A 6 3.84 21.33 -56.65
CA MET A 6 3.68 22.76 -56.31
C MET A 6 3.05 22.96 -54.91
N HIS A 7 3.71 23.80 -54.11
CA HIS A 7 3.09 24.76 -53.17
C HIS A 7 2.55 25.96 -54.00
N PRO A 8 1.66 26.85 -53.51
CA PRO A 8 1.84 27.67 -52.28
C PRO A 8 0.51 27.85 -51.48
N ASP A 9 0.14 28.91 -50.74
CA ASP A 9 0.63 30.28 -50.37
C ASP A 9 0.15 30.58 -48.90
N SER A 10 0.75 31.47 -48.08
CA SER A 10 0.63 32.97 -47.96
C SER A 10 -0.72 33.49 -47.39
N ASP A 11 -0.85 34.55 -46.57
CA ASP A 11 0.02 35.58 -45.92
C ASP A 11 -0.53 35.87 -44.47
N ASP A 12 -0.07 36.77 -43.59
CA ASP A 12 1.04 37.77 -43.49
C ASP A 12 2.04 37.35 -42.35
N GLU A 13 3.11 38.03 -41.89
CA GLU A 13 3.79 39.36 -42.03
C GLU A 13 3.31 40.63 -41.26
N LEU A 14 4.04 41.75 -41.43
CA LEU A 14 4.09 43.02 -40.65
C LEU A 14 4.74 42.95 -39.24
N GLU A 15 5.75 43.74 -38.84
CA GLU A 15 6.66 44.70 -39.52
C GLU A 15 8.12 44.37 -39.09
N LEU A 16 9.08 44.19 -40.00
CA LEU A 16 9.87 45.18 -40.77
C LEU A 16 10.88 46.03 -39.96
N ALA A 17 12.12 46.07 -40.47
CA ALA A 17 13.24 46.85 -39.93
C ALA A 17 13.65 47.97 -40.91
N SER A 18 14.09 49.12 -40.39
CA SER A 18 14.58 50.24 -41.20
C SER A 18 16.11 50.32 -41.28
N LEU A 19 16.61 50.77 -42.43
CA LEU A 19 18.04 50.88 -42.73
C LEU A 19 18.66 52.17 -42.18
N ALA A 20 19.98 52.13 -41.94
CA ALA A 20 20.75 53.28 -41.50
C ALA A 20 21.19 54.19 -42.65
N SER A 21 20.98 55.50 -42.49
CA SER A 21 21.90 56.54 -42.97
C SER A 21 21.51 57.90 -42.42
N LEU A 22 22.45 58.64 -41.82
CA LEU A 22 22.66 60.08 -42.02
C LEU A 22 23.87 60.58 -41.20
N ASP A 23 24.63 61.47 -41.84
CA ASP A 23 25.56 62.47 -41.32
C ASP A 23 26.78 62.12 -40.45
N SER A 24 27.74 63.04 -40.52
CA SER A 24 29.09 63.01 -39.96
C SER A 24 29.41 64.35 -39.31
N GLN A 25 30.47 64.40 -38.48
CA GLN A 25 31.06 65.55 -37.76
C GLN A 25 30.61 65.68 -36.28
N ASP A 26 31.37 65.08 -35.36
CA ASP A 26 32.45 65.80 -34.64
C ASP A 26 33.21 64.85 -33.68
N ALA A 27 34.42 65.26 -33.26
CA ALA A 27 35.31 64.53 -32.34
C ALA A 27 35.51 65.35 -31.04
N PRO A 28 35.90 64.75 -29.89
CA PRO A 28 37.22 64.11 -29.73
C PRO A 28 37.22 62.78 -28.94
N ASP A 29 38.41 62.19 -28.79
CA ASP A 29 38.62 60.86 -28.22
C ASP A 29 38.15 60.67 -26.76
N ALA A 30 37.44 59.56 -26.54
CA ALA A 30 37.33 58.89 -25.24
C ALA A 30 37.54 57.38 -25.45
N PRO A 31 38.34 56.68 -24.63
CA PRO A 31 38.63 55.28 -24.85
C PRO A 31 37.38 54.41 -24.67
N LEU A 32 37.08 53.60 -25.69
CA LEU A 32 35.94 52.66 -25.69
C LEU A 32 36.00 51.70 -24.50
N ALA A 33 35.10 51.91 -23.53
CA ALA A 33 35.00 51.04 -22.36
C ALA A 33 34.56 49.63 -22.77
N GLN A 34 35.36 48.62 -22.44
CA GLN A 34 35.02 47.23 -22.78
C GLN A 34 33.70 46.79 -22.12
N PRO A 35 32.84 46.03 -22.83
CA PRO A 35 31.62 45.48 -22.25
C PRO A 35 31.92 44.57 -21.05
N LYS A 36 31.12 44.68 -19.97
CA LYS A 36 31.39 44.00 -18.68
C LYS A 36 31.56 42.48 -18.78
N TRP A 37 30.96 41.84 -19.79
CA TRP A 37 31.05 40.39 -20.05
C TRP A 37 32.41 39.93 -20.63
N LEU A 38 33.31 40.85 -20.98
CA LEU A 38 34.69 40.55 -21.41
C LEU A 38 35.72 40.61 -20.27
N GLN A 39 35.34 41.05 -19.06
CA GLN A 39 36.24 40.98 -17.91
C GLN A 39 36.23 39.58 -17.28
N PRO A 40 37.40 38.97 -17.00
CA PRO A 40 37.46 37.68 -16.34
C PRO A 40 36.90 37.80 -14.92
N THR A 41 35.89 36.99 -14.58
CA THR A 41 35.39 36.91 -13.22
C THR A 41 36.50 36.41 -12.30
N PRO A 42 36.78 37.08 -11.15
CA PRO A 42 37.85 36.67 -10.26
C PRO A 42 37.53 35.28 -9.72
N SER A 43 38.44 34.33 -9.95
CA SER A 43 38.28 32.95 -9.48
C SER A 43 38.17 32.93 -7.95
N PRO A 44 37.23 32.16 -7.38
CA PRO A 44 37.02 32.15 -5.94
C PRO A 44 38.29 31.67 -5.25
N SER A 45 38.87 32.51 -4.40
CA SER A 45 40.16 32.23 -3.75
C SER A 45 40.11 30.88 -3.02
N PHE A 46 41.25 30.19 -2.96
CA PHE A 46 41.36 28.89 -2.30
C PHE A 46 40.77 28.91 -0.88
N THR A 47 40.95 30.01 -0.14
CA THR A 47 40.37 30.22 1.19
C THR A 47 38.84 30.29 1.18
N THR A 48 38.20 30.97 0.22
CA THR A 48 36.72 30.98 0.12
C THR A 48 36.14 29.62 -0.27
N THR A 49 36.80 28.89 -1.16
CA THR A 49 36.43 27.52 -1.54
C THR A 49 36.59 26.53 -0.36
N VAL A 50 37.67 26.65 0.41
CA VAL A 50 37.89 25.84 1.62
C VAL A 50 36.90 26.21 2.73
N VAL A 51 36.66 27.50 3.01
CA VAL A 51 35.72 27.94 4.06
C VAL A 51 34.27 27.59 3.73
N SER A 52 33.85 27.69 2.46
CA SER A 52 32.52 27.22 2.05
C SER A 52 32.38 25.70 2.13
N SER A 53 33.42 24.94 1.77
CA SER A 53 33.48 23.48 1.98
C SER A 53 33.41 23.10 3.47
N LEU A 54 34.17 23.77 4.35
CA LEU A 54 34.09 23.56 5.80
C LEU A 54 32.72 23.95 6.36
N ARG A 55 32.14 25.08 5.95
CA ARG A 55 30.77 25.47 6.35
C ARG A 55 29.74 24.43 5.91
N ARG A 56 29.82 23.94 4.66
CA ARG A 56 28.92 22.88 4.16
C ARG A 56 29.08 21.58 4.95
N ARG A 57 30.32 21.18 5.26
CA ARG A 57 30.60 20.03 6.13
C ARG A 57 30.05 20.23 7.55
N LEU A 58 30.28 21.39 8.16
CA LEU A 58 29.78 21.72 9.49
C LEU A 58 28.25 21.72 9.55
N TRP A 59 27.58 22.27 8.53
CA TRP A 59 26.11 22.20 8.40
C TRP A 59 25.61 20.77 8.23
N LEU A 60 26.26 19.96 7.40
CA LEU A 60 25.91 18.54 7.25
C LEU A 60 26.16 17.75 8.54
N SER A 61 27.25 18.03 9.27
CA SER A 61 27.55 17.44 10.58
C SER A 61 26.55 17.88 11.65
N LEU A 62 26.14 19.15 11.67
CA LEU A 62 25.10 19.65 12.56
C LEU A 62 23.74 19.02 12.26
N LEU A 63 23.36 18.90 10.99
CA LEU A 63 22.10 18.28 10.56
C LEU A 63 22.11 16.76 10.84
N LEU A 64 23.26 16.09 10.67
CA LEU A 64 23.47 14.71 11.09
C LEU A 64 23.41 14.55 12.62
N LEU A 65 23.99 15.48 13.39
CA LEU A 65 23.94 15.46 14.85
C LEU A 65 22.55 15.77 15.41
N THR A 66 21.79 16.70 14.80
CA THR A 66 20.41 16.97 15.22
C THR A 66 19.46 15.84 14.83
N THR A 67 19.65 15.19 13.68
CA THR A 67 18.88 13.98 13.33
C THR A 67 19.25 12.81 14.22
N ILE A 68 20.53 12.52 14.47
CA ILE A 68 20.94 11.49 15.45
C ILE A 68 20.39 11.80 16.85
N SER A 69 20.47 13.06 17.30
CA SER A 69 19.93 13.49 18.59
C SER A 69 18.40 13.29 18.66
N TYR A 70 17.67 13.70 17.62
CA TYR A 70 16.22 13.45 17.52
C TYR A 70 15.89 11.96 17.56
N LEU A 71 16.64 11.11 16.84
CA LEU A 71 16.48 9.65 16.84
C LEU A 71 16.84 8.99 18.19
N VAL A 72 17.71 9.61 19.00
CA VAL A 72 18.09 9.13 20.33
C VAL A 72 17.09 9.55 21.42
N PHE A 73 16.57 10.78 21.36
CA PHE A 73 15.64 11.31 22.36
C PHE A 73 14.17 11.04 22.04
N HIS A 74 13.80 10.89 20.76
CA HIS A 74 12.45 10.59 20.32
C HIS A 74 12.37 9.12 19.88
N ARG A 75 12.05 8.23 20.82
CA ARG A 75 11.83 6.81 20.52
C ARG A 75 10.47 6.67 19.83
N PRO A 76 10.41 6.24 18.55
CA PRO A 76 9.14 6.04 17.88
C PRO A 76 8.35 4.91 18.55
N ALA A 77 7.04 5.09 18.65
CA ALA A 77 6.12 4.11 19.22
C ALA A 77 4.85 4.08 18.37
N LEU A 78 4.24 2.91 18.28
CA LEU A 78 2.96 2.70 17.59
C LEU A 78 1.81 3.02 18.55
N PRO A 79 0.67 3.56 18.05
CA PRO A 79 -0.48 3.89 18.89
C PRO A 79 -1.10 2.64 19.53
N ALA A 80 -1.55 2.77 20.77
CA ALA A 80 -2.47 1.79 21.35
C ALA A 80 -3.84 1.89 20.67
N TYR A 81 -4.52 0.75 20.51
CA TYR A 81 -5.80 0.66 19.81
C TYR A 81 -6.97 1.14 20.68
N THR A 82 -8.01 1.66 20.04
CA THR A 82 -9.11 2.40 20.67
C THR A 82 -10.48 1.71 20.65
N GLY A 83 -10.59 0.52 20.02
CA GLY A 83 -11.79 -0.30 20.05
C GLY A 83 -12.03 -1.01 21.39
N PRO A 84 -13.21 -1.63 21.60
CA PRO A 84 -13.60 -2.29 22.86
C PRO A 84 -12.78 -3.54 23.23
N HIS A 85 -12.09 -4.17 22.26
CA HIS A 85 -11.31 -5.38 22.50
C HIS A 85 -9.81 -5.11 22.54
N GLY A 86 -9.08 -5.84 23.39
CA GLY A 86 -7.64 -6.02 23.20
C GLY A 86 -7.36 -6.73 21.85
N VAL A 87 -6.13 -6.68 21.37
CA VAL A 87 -5.77 -7.27 20.07
C VAL A 87 -4.76 -8.40 20.23
N GLY A 88 -5.14 -9.58 19.75
CA GLY A 88 -4.24 -10.70 19.58
C GLY A 88 -3.58 -10.68 18.21
N THR A 89 -2.39 -11.27 18.11
CA THR A 89 -1.65 -11.45 16.86
C THR A 89 -1.02 -12.84 16.76
N ALA A 90 -0.85 -13.35 15.54
CA ALA A 90 -0.07 -14.55 15.26
C ALA A 90 0.50 -14.54 13.83
N ASP A 91 1.78 -14.84 13.66
CA ASP A 91 2.37 -15.09 12.35
C ASP A 91 2.07 -16.52 11.88
N ILE A 92 1.54 -16.67 10.67
CA ILE A 92 1.28 -17.95 10.02
C ILE A 92 2.14 -18.03 8.75
N GLU A 93 3.06 -18.99 8.67
CA GLU A 93 3.66 -19.40 7.40
C GLU A 93 3.53 -20.91 7.16
N LEU A 94 2.76 -21.26 6.13
CA LEU A 94 2.50 -22.63 5.68
C LEU A 94 3.07 -22.85 4.28
N ALA A 95 3.68 -24.03 4.07
CA ALA A 95 4.03 -24.50 2.73
C ALA A 95 2.79 -24.97 1.98
N LEU A 96 2.78 -24.84 0.65
CA LEU A 96 1.76 -25.45 -0.21
C LEU A 96 2.15 -26.89 -0.53
N ASP A 97 1.16 -27.79 -0.65
CA ASP A 97 1.33 -29.21 -1.05
C ASP A 97 2.17 -29.36 -2.33
N SER A 98 2.00 -28.42 -3.27
CA SER A 98 2.82 -28.23 -4.46
C SER A 98 3.03 -26.74 -4.78
N PRO A 99 4.18 -26.32 -5.33
CA PRO A 99 4.39 -24.92 -5.71
C PRO A 99 3.48 -24.47 -6.85
N LEU A 100 2.86 -23.30 -6.72
CA LEU A 100 2.08 -22.69 -7.80
C LEU A 100 2.99 -21.76 -8.62
N ASN A 101 3.25 -22.13 -9.88
CA ASN A 101 4.09 -21.35 -10.79
C ASN A 101 3.23 -20.40 -11.63
N MET A 102 3.47 -19.10 -11.50
CA MET A 102 2.74 -18.07 -12.26
C MET A 102 3.43 -17.72 -13.59
N SER A 103 4.71 -18.06 -13.71
CA SER A 103 5.50 -17.98 -14.94
C SER A 103 6.78 -18.81 -14.83
N ASP A 104 7.48 -18.95 -15.95
CA ASP A 104 8.84 -19.44 -16.10
C ASP A 104 9.93 -18.36 -15.88
N ILE A 105 9.53 -17.08 -15.75
CA ILE A 105 10.43 -15.95 -15.48
C ILE A 105 11.35 -16.20 -14.29
N GLN A 106 12.63 -15.91 -14.52
CA GLN A 106 13.76 -16.19 -13.64
C GLN A 106 14.63 -14.94 -13.47
N LEU A 107 15.44 -14.92 -12.40
CA LEU A 107 16.55 -13.98 -12.29
C LEU A 107 17.63 -14.30 -13.34
N GLY A 108 18.51 -13.32 -13.62
CA GLY A 108 19.74 -13.53 -14.40
C GLY A 108 20.66 -14.66 -13.92
N SER A 109 20.45 -15.16 -12.70
CA SER A 109 21.13 -16.33 -12.12
C SER A 109 20.47 -17.69 -12.43
N GLY A 110 19.38 -17.72 -13.19
CA GLY A 110 18.60 -18.93 -13.47
C GLY A 110 17.60 -19.33 -12.36
N ALA A 111 17.43 -18.50 -11.33
CA ALA A 111 16.52 -18.79 -10.23
C ALA A 111 15.09 -18.29 -10.53
N GLN A 112 14.13 -19.21 -10.66
CA GLN A 112 12.70 -18.90 -10.85
C GLN A 112 12.13 -18.15 -9.62
N VAL A 113 11.54 -16.98 -9.86
CA VAL A 113 11.02 -16.10 -8.80
C VAL A 113 9.51 -16.25 -8.56
N PHE A 114 8.70 -16.35 -9.62
CA PHE A 114 7.24 -16.41 -9.50
C PHE A 114 6.71 -17.84 -9.29
N SER A 115 7.32 -18.55 -8.33
CA SER A 115 6.93 -19.87 -7.87
C SER A 115 6.51 -19.81 -6.39
N LEU A 116 5.20 -19.79 -6.15
CA LEU A 116 4.58 -19.65 -4.83
C LEU A 116 4.71 -20.96 -4.04
N LYS A 117 5.62 -20.97 -3.07
CA LYS A 117 5.99 -22.16 -2.27
C LYS A 117 5.41 -22.15 -0.85
N THR A 118 5.15 -20.96 -0.29
CA THR A 118 4.57 -20.75 1.04
C THR A 118 3.66 -19.52 1.04
N VAL A 119 2.61 -19.51 1.85
CA VAL A 119 1.86 -18.29 2.18
C VAL A 119 2.28 -17.80 3.57
N LEU A 120 2.58 -16.50 3.72
CA LEU A 120 2.86 -15.86 5.01
C LEU A 120 1.92 -14.67 5.21
N PHE A 121 1.27 -14.64 6.37
CA PHE A 121 0.52 -13.49 6.85
C PHE A 121 0.58 -13.37 8.37
N THR A 122 0.37 -12.17 8.89
CA THR A 122 0.05 -11.95 10.31
C THR A 122 -1.46 -11.86 10.45
N LEU A 123 -2.01 -12.67 11.34
CA LEU A 123 -3.41 -12.62 11.74
C LEU A 123 -3.57 -11.69 12.94
N TYR A 124 -4.37 -10.63 12.81
CA TYR A 124 -4.81 -9.76 13.91
C TYR A 124 -6.28 -10.06 14.23
N TYR A 125 -6.63 -10.13 15.52
CA TYR A 125 -7.96 -10.54 15.97
C TYR A 125 -8.34 -9.91 17.33
N PRO A 126 -9.64 -9.77 17.65
CA PRO A 126 -10.09 -9.36 18.98
C PRO A 126 -9.69 -10.42 20.04
N ALA A 127 -8.85 -10.04 20.99
CA ALA A 127 -8.44 -10.90 22.10
C ALA A 127 -9.51 -10.96 23.21
N ALA A 128 -9.48 -12.03 24.00
CA ALA A 128 -10.29 -12.13 25.21
C ALA A 128 -9.93 -11.01 26.22
N PRO A 129 -10.92 -10.47 26.97
CA PRO A 129 -10.66 -9.45 27.99
C PRO A 129 -9.64 -9.91 29.03
N GLY A 130 -8.62 -9.07 29.30
CA GLY A 130 -7.56 -9.38 30.26
C GLY A 130 -6.55 -10.44 29.82
N ALA A 131 -6.57 -10.90 28.56
CA ALA A 131 -5.60 -11.87 28.06
C ALA A 131 -4.17 -11.32 28.08
N VAL A 132 -3.23 -12.13 28.58
CA VAL A 132 -1.79 -11.81 28.65
C VAL A 132 -1.03 -12.86 27.83
N SER A 133 -0.12 -12.40 26.98
CA SER A 133 0.77 -13.29 26.21
C SER A 133 1.94 -13.79 27.05
N SER A 134 2.31 -15.05 26.85
CA SER A 134 3.57 -15.65 27.32
C SER A 134 4.74 -15.40 26.36
N LEU A 135 4.48 -14.84 25.18
CA LEU A 135 5.43 -14.61 24.10
C LEU A 135 5.78 -13.12 23.95
N PRO A 136 6.99 -12.78 23.48
CA PRO A 136 7.38 -11.39 23.26
C PRO A 136 6.58 -10.76 22.10
N GLN A 137 6.17 -9.50 22.26
CA GLN A 137 5.51 -8.74 21.20
C GLN A 137 6.36 -8.70 19.91
N HIS A 138 5.68 -8.82 18.76
CA HIS A 138 6.28 -8.73 17.44
C HIS A 138 7.10 -7.44 17.28
N GLU A 139 8.26 -7.56 16.65
CA GLU A 139 9.06 -6.42 16.20
C GLU A 139 8.44 -5.86 14.92
N TRP A 140 8.19 -4.55 14.88
CA TRP A 140 7.72 -3.90 13.65
C TRP A 140 8.73 -4.08 12.50
N LEU A 141 10.01 -4.02 12.84
CA LEU A 141 11.13 -4.28 11.94
C LEU A 141 11.55 -5.76 12.01
N SER A 142 10.92 -6.59 11.18
CA SER A 142 11.20 -8.03 11.08
C SER A 142 12.69 -8.35 10.85
N ARG A 143 13.20 -9.41 11.50
CA ARG A 143 14.60 -9.86 11.37
C ARG A 143 14.79 -10.87 10.21
N PRO A 144 15.97 -10.91 9.58
CA PRO A 144 17.15 -10.07 9.84
C PRO A 144 17.04 -8.68 9.17
N ILE A 145 17.34 -7.63 9.94
CA ILE A 145 17.22 -6.21 9.51
C ILE A 145 18.02 -5.92 8.23
N SER A 146 19.16 -6.58 8.06
CA SER A 146 20.02 -6.46 6.88
C SER A 146 19.36 -6.90 5.57
N LEU A 147 18.31 -7.74 5.64
CA LEU A 147 17.54 -8.14 4.46
C LEU A 147 16.65 -6.99 3.97
N ARG A 148 15.89 -6.35 4.87
CA ARG A 148 15.07 -5.16 4.55
C ARG A 148 15.96 -3.97 4.14
N ALA A 149 17.13 -3.82 4.78
CA ALA A 149 18.14 -2.84 4.38
C ALA A 149 18.66 -3.07 2.96
N ARG A 150 18.97 -4.32 2.58
CA ARG A 150 19.33 -4.68 1.21
C ARG A 150 18.20 -4.38 0.23
N GLY A 151 16.95 -4.67 0.61
CA GLY A 151 15.77 -4.28 -0.15
C GLY A 151 15.73 -2.81 -0.52
N TYR A 152 15.82 -1.93 0.49
CA TYR A 152 15.84 -0.49 0.26
C TYR A 152 17.08 -0.01 -0.52
N ALA A 153 18.23 -0.65 -0.36
CA ALA A 153 19.42 -0.37 -1.19
C ALA A 153 19.18 -0.75 -2.67
N ARG A 154 18.37 -1.78 -2.96
CA ARG A 154 17.96 -2.15 -4.33
C ARG A 154 16.93 -1.20 -4.91
N PHE A 155 15.89 -0.83 -4.15
CA PHE A 155 14.92 0.21 -4.55
C PHE A 155 15.58 1.56 -4.84
N ALA A 156 16.66 1.91 -4.14
CA ALA A 156 17.43 3.12 -4.38
C ALA A 156 18.58 2.95 -5.40
N HIS A 157 18.67 1.80 -6.07
CA HIS A 157 19.71 1.45 -7.06
C HIS A 157 21.17 1.58 -6.56
N VAL A 158 21.41 1.40 -5.26
CA VAL A 158 22.71 1.52 -4.56
C VAL A 158 23.05 0.28 -3.74
N ASP A 159 22.79 -0.92 -4.29
CA ASP A 159 22.91 -2.22 -3.62
C ASP A 159 24.37 -2.73 -3.43
N PHE A 160 25.22 -1.95 -2.77
CA PHE A 160 26.62 -2.30 -2.44
C PHE A 160 26.90 -2.31 -0.92
N ALA A 161 27.92 -3.07 -0.49
CA ALA A 161 28.10 -3.46 0.91
C ALA A 161 28.14 -2.28 1.93
N PRO A 162 28.95 -1.21 1.73
CA PRO A 162 28.88 0.00 2.55
C PRO A 162 27.48 0.57 2.79
N ILE A 163 26.64 0.68 1.74
CA ILE A 163 25.27 1.17 1.86
C ILE A 163 24.37 0.17 2.58
N ARG A 164 24.52 -1.14 2.33
CA ARG A 164 23.82 -2.19 3.09
C ARG A 164 24.09 -2.07 4.59
N TYR A 165 25.35 -1.86 5.01
CA TYR A 165 25.69 -1.66 6.42
C TYR A 165 25.10 -0.36 6.98
N LEU A 166 25.20 0.75 6.26
CA LEU A 166 24.61 2.04 6.66
C LEU A 166 23.09 1.94 6.86
N PHE A 167 22.37 1.34 5.91
CA PHE A 167 20.93 1.15 5.98
C PHE A 167 20.55 0.15 7.07
N THR A 168 21.34 -0.92 7.29
CA THR A 168 21.12 -1.87 8.39
C THR A 168 21.21 -1.17 9.75
N PHE A 169 22.24 -0.36 9.95
CA PHE A 169 22.43 0.42 11.18
C PHE A 169 21.33 1.46 11.36
N ALA A 170 20.97 2.22 10.32
CA ALA A 170 19.93 3.24 10.38
C ALA A 170 18.55 2.65 10.73
N LEU A 171 18.14 1.57 10.06
CA LEU A 171 16.88 0.86 10.37
C LEU A 171 16.90 0.30 11.80
N TRP A 172 18.00 -0.32 12.23
CA TRP A 172 18.13 -0.87 13.58
C TRP A 172 18.05 0.23 14.66
N ALA A 173 18.78 1.34 14.49
CA ALA A 173 18.83 2.42 15.46
C ALA A 173 17.47 3.14 15.59
N PHE A 174 16.75 3.30 14.48
CA PHE A 174 15.46 3.98 14.44
C PHE A 174 14.29 3.08 14.87
N ALA A 175 14.21 1.87 14.32
CA ALA A 175 13.02 1.01 14.38
C ALA A 175 13.26 -0.38 14.99
N GLY A 176 14.51 -0.76 15.27
CA GLY A 176 14.85 -2.09 15.83
C GLY A 176 14.39 -2.35 17.27
N ALA A 177 13.87 -1.33 17.95
CA ALA A 177 13.24 -1.44 19.27
C ALA A 177 11.69 -1.36 19.22
N VAL A 178 11.09 -1.02 18.08
CA VAL A 178 9.64 -0.78 17.94
C VAL A 178 8.88 -2.10 18.03
N ARG A 179 7.88 -2.14 18.92
CA ARG A 179 6.97 -3.28 19.13
C ARG A 179 5.59 -2.96 18.60
N ILE A 180 4.96 -3.93 17.96
CA ILE A 180 3.55 -3.85 17.57
C ILE A 180 2.70 -4.05 18.84
N PRO A 181 1.75 -3.15 19.17
CA PRO A 181 1.01 -3.18 20.43
C PRO A 181 -0.11 -4.25 20.49
N ALA A 182 0.10 -5.40 19.86
CA ALA A 182 -0.75 -6.59 19.93
C ALA A 182 -0.08 -7.70 20.78
N ALA A 183 -0.88 -8.56 21.39
CA ALA A 183 -0.41 -9.67 22.22
C ALA A 183 -0.30 -10.97 21.39
N VAL A 184 0.83 -11.67 21.44
CA VAL A 184 1.08 -12.83 20.55
C VAL A 184 0.42 -14.10 21.09
N ASP A 185 -0.27 -14.87 20.25
CA ASP A 185 -0.85 -16.18 20.58
C ASP A 185 -1.69 -16.19 21.87
N VAL A 186 -2.64 -15.26 21.94
CA VAL A 186 -3.58 -15.11 23.07
C VAL A 186 -4.97 -15.66 22.71
N PRO A 187 -5.82 -15.99 23.69
CA PRO A 187 -7.20 -16.38 23.42
C PRO A 187 -7.97 -15.34 22.61
N LEU A 188 -8.76 -15.83 21.65
CA LEU A 188 -9.73 -15.06 20.88
C LEU A 188 -10.88 -14.62 21.82
N VAL A 189 -11.52 -13.49 21.54
CA VAL A 189 -12.73 -13.08 22.28
C VAL A 189 -13.75 -14.23 22.30
N PRO A 190 -14.35 -14.58 23.45
CA PRO A 190 -15.34 -15.65 23.51
C PRO A 190 -16.57 -15.33 22.65
N LEU A 191 -17.40 -16.35 22.38
CA LEU A 191 -18.79 -16.10 21.97
C LEU A 191 -19.62 -15.78 23.21
N ASP A 192 -20.56 -14.85 23.09
CA ASP A 192 -21.63 -14.69 24.07
C ASP A 192 -22.50 -15.95 24.09
N LYS A 193 -22.99 -16.36 25.26
CA LYS A 193 -23.69 -17.65 25.41
C LYS A 193 -24.93 -17.75 24.53
N GLU A 194 -25.72 -16.68 24.47
CA GLU A 194 -26.92 -16.57 23.63
C GLU A 194 -26.57 -16.69 22.14
N ALA A 195 -25.44 -16.12 21.71
CA ALA A 195 -24.93 -16.25 20.34
C ALA A 195 -24.39 -17.65 20.03
N GLN A 196 -23.76 -18.30 21.03
CA GLN A 196 -23.24 -19.66 20.94
C GLN A 196 -24.37 -20.71 20.83
N GLU A 197 -25.50 -20.48 21.50
CA GLU A 197 -26.71 -21.30 21.41
C GLU A 197 -27.48 -21.05 20.10
N ALA A 198 -27.58 -19.78 19.66
CA ALA A 198 -28.30 -19.42 18.44
C ALA A 198 -27.56 -19.70 17.11
N SER A 199 -26.23 -19.95 17.16
CA SER A 199 -25.36 -20.01 15.98
C SER A 199 -25.54 -18.78 15.05
N ALA A 200 -25.77 -17.61 15.67
CA ALA A 200 -26.20 -16.42 14.96
C ALA A 200 -25.07 -15.86 14.06
N ARG A 201 -25.34 -15.68 12.76
CA ARG A 201 -24.35 -15.13 11.80
C ARG A 201 -23.72 -13.82 12.27
N ASN A 202 -24.50 -12.95 12.91
CA ASN A 202 -24.06 -11.66 13.44
C ASN A 202 -22.97 -11.77 14.52
N ALA A 203 -22.80 -12.92 15.17
CA ALA A 203 -21.76 -13.18 16.17
C ALA A 203 -20.46 -13.79 15.61
N ARG A 204 -20.42 -14.04 14.29
CA ARG A 204 -19.20 -14.39 13.57
C ARG A 204 -18.44 -13.10 13.20
N LEU A 205 -17.13 -13.18 13.17
CA LEU A 205 -16.22 -12.04 12.99
C LEU A 205 -15.97 -11.79 11.50
N PRO A 206 -16.21 -10.58 10.96
CA PRO A 206 -15.85 -10.22 9.58
C PRO A 206 -14.38 -10.48 9.29
N VAL A 207 -14.05 -10.79 8.03
CA VAL A 207 -12.69 -11.18 7.62
C VAL A 207 -12.15 -10.18 6.61
N VAL A 208 -10.99 -9.58 6.88
CA VAL A 208 -10.24 -8.74 5.94
C VAL A 208 -8.96 -9.45 5.53
N VAL A 209 -8.71 -9.60 4.23
CA VAL A 209 -7.46 -10.14 3.68
C VAL A 209 -6.71 -9.00 2.98
N PHE A 210 -5.58 -8.56 3.55
CA PHE A 210 -4.93 -7.30 3.20
C PHE A 210 -3.59 -7.47 2.48
N SER A 211 -3.48 -6.86 1.30
CA SER A 211 -2.27 -6.79 0.48
C SER A 211 -1.52 -5.46 0.66
N HIS A 212 -0.20 -5.51 0.90
CA HIS A 212 0.62 -4.32 1.10
C HIS A 212 1.07 -3.64 -0.20
N GLY A 213 1.44 -2.35 -0.11
CA GLY A 213 2.02 -1.59 -1.21
C GLY A 213 3.42 -2.03 -1.65
N MET A 214 3.96 -1.38 -2.67
CA MET A 214 5.37 -1.55 -3.08
C MET A 214 6.32 -1.08 -1.97
N ALA A 215 7.49 -1.70 -1.85
CA ALA A 215 8.54 -1.38 -0.85
C ALA A 215 8.08 -1.49 0.63
N SER A 216 7.03 -2.28 0.86
CA SER A 216 6.34 -2.46 2.14
C SER A 216 6.16 -3.95 2.48
N SER A 217 5.57 -4.26 3.65
CA SER A 217 5.45 -5.59 4.25
C SER A 217 4.25 -5.68 5.21
N ARG A 218 3.91 -6.90 5.69
CA ARG A 218 2.80 -7.16 6.62
C ARG A 218 2.84 -6.38 7.94
N THR A 219 4.01 -5.89 8.35
CA THR A 219 4.16 -5.17 9.63
C THR A 219 3.96 -3.67 9.49
N ASP A 220 3.85 -3.12 8.27
CA ASP A 220 3.88 -1.66 8.03
C ASP A 220 2.53 -0.94 8.17
N TYR A 221 1.46 -1.62 8.56
CA TYR A 221 0.10 -1.05 8.73
C TYR A 221 -0.53 -1.56 10.04
N SER A 222 0.30 -1.96 11.00
CA SER A 222 -0.13 -2.62 12.23
C SER A 222 -1.08 -1.76 13.09
N ALA A 223 -0.98 -0.43 13.02
CA ALA A 223 -1.92 0.50 13.63
C ALA A 223 -3.33 0.39 13.02
N LEU A 224 -3.45 0.26 11.69
CA LEU A 224 -4.73 0.03 11.01
C LEU A 224 -5.30 -1.36 11.34
N PHE A 225 -4.46 -2.40 11.29
CA PHE A 225 -4.90 -3.77 11.54
C PHE A 225 -5.36 -3.98 12.98
N GLY A 226 -4.68 -3.39 13.96
CA GLY A 226 -5.09 -3.43 15.36
C GLY A 226 -6.31 -2.55 15.67
N GLU A 227 -6.46 -1.39 15.03
CA GLU A 227 -7.69 -0.61 15.14
C GLU A 227 -8.92 -1.39 14.62
N LEU A 228 -8.82 -2.08 13.48
CA LEU A 228 -9.89 -2.96 12.98
C LEU A 228 -10.11 -4.18 13.91
N ALA A 229 -9.04 -4.82 14.38
CA ALA A 229 -9.12 -5.98 15.28
C ALA A 229 -9.74 -5.65 16.64
N SER A 230 -9.43 -4.49 17.21
CA SER A 230 -10.04 -4.02 18.47
C SER A 230 -11.56 -3.77 18.35
N ARG A 231 -12.11 -3.70 17.13
CA ARG A 231 -13.55 -3.56 16.83
C ARG A 231 -14.21 -4.87 16.40
N GLY A 232 -13.51 -6.01 16.46
CA GLY A 232 -14.09 -7.32 16.18
C GLY A 232 -13.87 -7.84 14.75
N ILE A 233 -13.04 -7.18 13.94
CA ILE A 233 -12.72 -7.61 12.58
C ILE A 233 -11.44 -8.45 12.59
N VAL A 234 -11.43 -9.63 11.96
CA VAL A 234 -10.22 -10.45 11.84
C VAL A 234 -9.47 -10.05 10.57
N VAL A 235 -8.19 -9.66 10.72
CA VAL A 235 -7.38 -9.14 9.61
C VAL A 235 -6.17 -10.05 9.33
N ALA A 236 -6.07 -10.59 8.12
CA ALA A 236 -4.90 -11.32 7.62
C ALA A 236 -4.04 -10.42 6.73
N ALA A 237 -2.93 -9.91 7.29
CA ALA A 237 -1.98 -9.04 6.61
C ALA A 237 -0.88 -9.86 5.92
N LEU A 238 -0.88 -9.94 4.59
CA LEU A 238 0.07 -10.74 3.83
C LEU A 238 1.47 -10.12 3.78
N GLU A 239 2.50 -10.96 3.56
CA GLU A 239 3.84 -10.55 3.15
C GLU A 239 4.18 -11.21 1.81
N HIS A 240 4.25 -10.41 0.75
CA HIS A 240 4.34 -10.90 -0.62
C HIS A 240 5.77 -11.27 -1.04
N ARG A 241 5.89 -12.38 -1.77
CA ARG A 241 7.17 -12.94 -2.25
C ARG A 241 7.43 -12.64 -3.74
N ASP A 242 6.57 -11.82 -4.34
CA ASP A 242 6.60 -11.31 -5.71
C ASP A 242 7.74 -10.32 -6.04
N GLY A 243 8.67 -10.08 -5.11
CA GLY A 243 9.72 -9.07 -5.25
C GLY A 243 9.28 -7.62 -5.01
N SER A 244 8.03 -7.38 -4.56
CA SER A 244 7.57 -6.04 -4.15
C SER A 244 7.89 -5.70 -2.69
N CYS A 245 8.07 -6.72 -1.84
CA CYS A 245 8.56 -6.59 -0.48
C CYS A 245 10.08 -6.27 -0.49
N PRO A 246 10.59 -5.35 0.34
CA PRO A 246 12.03 -5.09 0.44
C PRO A 246 12.82 -6.32 0.90
N GLY A 247 12.27 -7.12 1.82
CA GLY A 247 12.93 -8.32 2.31
C GLY A 247 11.99 -9.24 3.07
N THR A 248 11.89 -10.50 2.62
CA THR A 248 11.10 -11.57 3.24
C THR A 248 11.89 -12.88 3.22
N VAL A 249 11.63 -13.78 4.16
CA VAL A 249 12.26 -15.10 4.22
C VAL A 249 11.19 -16.17 4.04
N ILE A 250 11.31 -16.97 3.00
CA ILE A 250 10.51 -18.18 2.81
C ILE A 250 11.04 -19.26 3.75
N LYS A 251 10.20 -19.74 4.66
CA LYS A 251 10.52 -20.86 5.58
C LYS A 251 9.71 -22.10 5.22
N ARG A 252 10.38 -23.25 5.16
CA ARG A 252 9.74 -24.57 4.98
C ARG A 252 10.43 -25.58 5.87
N ALA A 253 9.67 -26.52 6.45
CA ALA A 253 10.24 -27.61 7.24
C ALA A 253 11.29 -28.37 6.42
N ASN A 254 12.40 -28.75 7.06
CA ASN A 254 13.51 -29.51 6.48
C ASN A 254 14.22 -28.84 5.27
N HIS A 255 14.04 -27.54 5.07
CA HIS A 255 14.72 -26.74 4.06
C HIS A 255 15.44 -25.53 4.68
N PRO A 256 16.53 -25.03 4.08
CA PRO A 256 17.15 -23.78 4.52
C PRO A 256 16.22 -22.57 4.28
N ASP A 257 16.28 -21.60 5.19
CA ASP A 257 15.67 -20.27 5.04
C ASP A 257 16.06 -19.65 3.68
N TYR A 258 15.09 -19.32 2.83
CA TYR A 258 15.34 -18.73 1.53
C TYR A 258 15.00 -17.22 1.52
N PRO A 259 16.01 -16.33 1.52
CA PRO A 259 15.79 -14.89 1.53
C PRO A 259 15.39 -14.37 0.14
N VAL A 260 14.23 -13.73 0.05
CA VAL A 260 13.78 -12.94 -1.10
C VAL A 260 14.00 -11.45 -0.78
N VAL A 261 14.52 -10.71 -1.74
CA VAL A 261 14.61 -9.24 -1.71
C VAL A 261 13.95 -8.67 -2.95
N HIS A 262 13.70 -7.35 -2.94
CA HIS A 262 13.22 -6.65 -4.12
C HIS A 262 14.07 -6.95 -5.37
N PHE A 263 13.39 -7.22 -6.48
CA PHE A 263 13.97 -7.31 -7.82
C PHE A 263 13.22 -6.38 -8.80
N ALA A 264 13.95 -5.78 -9.73
CA ALA A 264 13.44 -4.90 -10.77
C ALA A 264 13.40 -5.62 -12.13
N GLU A 265 12.81 -4.99 -13.14
CA GLU A 265 12.74 -5.51 -14.51
C GLU A 265 14.11 -5.99 -15.03
N ALA A 266 15.16 -5.20 -14.81
CA ALA A 266 16.53 -5.50 -15.24
C ALA A 266 17.21 -6.67 -14.48
N ASP A 267 16.62 -7.21 -13.42
CA ASP A 267 17.07 -8.45 -12.78
C ASP A 267 16.48 -9.71 -13.45
N LEU A 268 15.43 -9.55 -14.27
CA LEU A 268 14.53 -10.61 -14.72
C LEU A 268 14.68 -10.93 -16.21
N GLN A 269 14.55 -12.22 -16.53
CA GLN A 269 14.62 -12.73 -17.89
C GLN A 269 13.73 -13.97 -18.08
N THR A 270 13.45 -14.31 -19.32
CA THR A 270 12.88 -15.61 -19.72
C THR A 270 13.88 -16.75 -19.55
N PRO A 271 13.46 -18.03 -19.65
CA PRO A 271 14.38 -19.17 -19.66
C PRO A 271 15.48 -19.10 -20.75
N ASP A 272 15.17 -18.51 -21.90
CA ASP A 272 16.10 -18.31 -23.02
C ASP A 272 16.86 -16.97 -22.98
N GLY A 273 16.85 -16.28 -21.83
CA GLY A 273 17.72 -15.12 -21.56
C GLY A 273 17.28 -13.80 -22.19
N LYS A 274 16.01 -13.67 -22.61
CA LYS A 274 15.45 -12.41 -23.11
C LYS A 274 14.97 -11.55 -21.94
N PRO A 275 15.14 -10.22 -21.99
CA PRO A 275 14.54 -9.32 -21.01
C PRO A 275 13.00 -9.35 -21.13
N ILE A 276 12.32 -9.08 -20.01
CA ILE A 276 10.87 -8.89 -19.97
C ILE A 276 10.52 -7.39 -19.88
N ASP A 277 9.28 -7.03 -20.19
CA ASP A 277 8.78 -5.66 -20.01
C ASP A 277 8.08 -5.48 -18.65
N THR A 278 8.07 -4.24 -18.13
CA THR A 278 7.35 -3.87 -16.91
C THR A 278 5.89 -4.33 -16.94
N PRO A 279 5.09 -4.13 -18.02
CA PRO A 279 3.74 -4.69 -18.11
C PRO A 279 3.65 -6.19 -17.83
N THR A 280 4.57 -7.03 -18.32
CA THR A 280 4.59 -8.46 -17.98
C THR A 280 4.99 -8.69 -16.52
N MET A 281 6.07 -8.06 -16.05
CA MET A 281 6.47 -8.15 -14.63
C MET A 281 5.30 -7.79 -13.69
N LYS A 282 4.57 -6.71 -13.97
CA LYS A 282 3.43 -6.27 -13.16
C LYS A 282 2.26 -7.25 -13.20
N ARG A 283 1.91 -7.80 -14.37
CA ARG A 283 0.88 -8.84 -14.50
C ARG A 283 1.23 -10.08 -13.67
N THR A 284 2.47 -10.56 -13.76
CA THR A 284 2.90 -11.76 -13.02
C THR A 284 2.99 -11.50 -11.51
N GLN A 285 3.45 -10.32 -11.08
CA GLN A 285 3.42 -9.90 -9.68
C GLN A 285 1.98 -9.84 -9.14
N LEU A 286 1.02 -9.28 -9.88
CA LEU A 286 -0.39 -9.25 -9.48
C LEU A 286 -0.99 -10.66 -9.35
N ALA A 287 -0.79 -11.54 -10.33
CA ALA A 287 -1.25 -12.94 -10.25
C ALA A 287 -0.65 -13.70 -9.06
N PHE A 288 0.63 -13.44 -8.73
CA PHE A 288 1.29 -14.00 -7.55
C PHE A 288 0.65 -13.49 -6.24
N ARG A 289 0.40 -12.18 -6.15
CA ARG A 289 -0.28 -11.53 -5.01
C ARG A 289 -1.69 -12.06 -4.81
N GLU A 290 -2.46 -12.16 -5.88
CA GLU A 290 -3.83 -12.71 -5.90
C GLU A 290 -3.85 -14.16 -5.38
N ALA A 291 -2.93 -15.00 -5.89
CA ALA A 291 -2.79 -16.37 -5.43
C ALA A 291 -2.45 -16.45 -3.93
N GLU A 292 -1.50 -15.62 -3.43
CA GLU A 292 -1.19 -15.54 -2.01
C GLU A 292 -2.41 -15.14 -1.17
N MET A 293 -3.20 -14.14 -1.60
CA MET A 293 -4.45 -13.75 -0.93
C MET A 293 -5.44 -14.91 -0.83
N TRP A 294 -5.64 -15.68 -1.90
CA TRP A 294 -6.52 -16.85 -1.87
C TRP A 294 -5.97 -18.02 -1.05
N GLN A 295 -4.64 -18.16 -0.88
CA GLN A 295 -4.07 -19.10 0.09
C GLN A 295 -4.29 -18.64 1.54
N ALA A 296 -4.25 -17.33 1.81
CA ALA A 296 -4.63 -16.80 3.12
C ALA A 296 -6.12 -17.10 3.40
N VAL A 297 -7.04 -16.82 2.45
CA VAL A 297 -8.46 -17.21 2.57
C VAL A 297 -8.62 -18.70 2.87
N ARG A 298 -7.97 -19.60 2.11
CA ARG A 298 -8.02 -21.06 2.37
C ARG A 298 -7.52 -21.41 3.78
N THR A 299 -6.45 -20.77 4.24
CA THR A 299 -5.93 -20.99 5.60
C THR A 299 -6.93 -20.56 6.68
N LEU A 300 -7.57 -19.41 6.50
CA LEU A 300 -8.61 -18.91 7.42
C LEU A 300 -9.84 -19.84 7.45
N ARG A 301 -10.28 -20.37 6.30
CA ARG A 301 -11.37 -21.37 6.26
C ARG A 301 -11.04 -22.62 7.06
N ASN A 302 -9.77 -23.02 7.06
CA ASN A 302 -9.31 -24.20 7.78
C ASN A 302 -9.24 -23.94 9.29
N LEU A 303 -8.91 -22.72 9.73
CA LEU A 303 -9.12 -22.30 11.13
C LEU A 303 -10.62 -22.37 11.51
N ASP A 304 -11.49 -21.83 10.67
CA ASP A 304 -12.95 -21.82 10.89
C ASP A 304 -13.57 -23.23 10.91
N ALA A 305 -13.05 -24.15 10.09
CA ALA A 305 -13.43 -25.58 10.12
C ALA A 305 -12.94 -26.31 11.40
N GLY A 306 -12.07 -25.70 12.20
CA GLY A 306 -11.48 -26.30 13.40
C GLY A 306 -10.23 -27.14 13.14
N LEU A 307 -9.47 -26.83 12.09
CA LEU A 307 -8.16 -27.44 11.79
C LEU A 307 -6.99 -26.64 12.43
N GLY A 308 -7.25 -25.95 13.55
CA GLY A 308 -6.30 -25.04 14.20
C GLY A 308 -4.99 -25.72 14.61
N ALA A 309 -5.08 -26.83 15.32
CA ALA A 309 -3.93 -27.66 15.70
C ALA A 309 -3.13 -28.16 14.48
N ALA A 310 -3.79 -28.48 13.36
CA ALA A 310 -3.11 -28.92 12.14
C ALA A 310 -2.37 -27.76 11.45
N ILE A 311 -2.91 -26.54 11.49
CA ILE A 311 -2.22 -25.32 11.04
C ILE A 311 -1.05 -25.00 11.97
N ALA A 312 -1.24 -25.03 13.29
CA ALA A 312 -0.18 -24.78 14.26
C ALA A 312 0.99 -25.76 14.12
N ALA A 313 0.72 -27.06 13.91
CA ALA A 313 1.74 -28.09 13.72
C ALA A 313 2.57 -27.92 12.42
N ASN A 314 2.02 -27.28 11.40
CA ASN A 314 2.71 -27.00 10.13
C ASN A 314 3.24 -25.56 10.03
N ASN A 315 2.95 -24.70 11.00
CA ASN A 315 3.33 -23.29 10.99
C ASN A 315 4.82 -23.09 11.30
N THR A 316 5.61 -22.79 10.26
CA THR A 316 7.06 -22.56 10.38
C THR A 316 7.45 -21.29 11.15
N ARG A 317 6.48 -20.51 11.64
CA ARG A 317 6.66 -19.36 12.53
C ARG A 317 6.49 -19.70 14.03
N ASN A 318 6.11 -20.95 14.36
CA ASN A 318 5.97 -21.46 15.73
C ASN A 318 5.03 -20.62 16.62
N GLN A 319 3.87 -20.21 16.08
CA GLN A 319 2.84 -19.40 16.76
C GLN A 319 1.44 -19.93 16.48
N GLY A 320 0.49 -19.62 17.36
CA GLY A 320 -0.93 -19.91 17.24
C GLY A 320 -1.39 -21.19 17.94
N SER A 321 -0.54 -21.83 18.74
CA SER A 321 -0.86 -23.10 19.40
C SER A 321 -1.86 -22.95 20.53
N LEU A 322 -2.07 -21.73 21.06
CA LEU A 322 -3.12 -21.42 22.01
C LEU A 322 -4.36 -20.83 21.32
N ALA A 323 -4.16 -20.00 20.30
CA ALA A 323 -5.22 -19.23 19.64
C ALA A 323 -6.03 -20.03 18.61
N PHE A 324 -5.41 -20.88 17.79
CA PHE A 324 -6.00 -21.32 16.51
C PHE A 324 -7.23 -22.23 16.62
N ASP A 325 -7.30 -23.13 17.59
CA ASP A 325 -8.50 -23.98 17.77
C ASP A 325 -9.74 -23.18 18.20
N GLN A 326 -9.56 -21.98 18.76
CA GLN A 326 -10.64 -21.10 19.20
C GLN A 326 -11.37 -20.41 18.04
N PHE A 327 -10.81 -20.46 16.82
CA PHE A 327 -11.41 -19.90 15.60
C PHE A 327 -12.50 -20.78 14.98
N LYS A 328 -12.72 -22.00 15.49
CA LYS A 328 -13.75 -22.91 14.97
C LYS A 328 -15.14 -22.26 14.97
N ASN A 329 -15.79 -22.23 13.81
CA ASN A 329 -17.07 -21.57 13.51
C ASN A 329 -17.09 -20.04 13.76
N ARG A 330 -15.94 -19.36 13.94
CA ARG A 330 -15.88 -17.94 14.32
C ARG A 330 -15.80 -16.96 13.16
N LEU A 331 -15.36 -17.37 11.97
CA LEU A 331 -15.03 -16.44 10.88
C LEU A 331 -16.19 -16.30 9.88
N ASP A 332 -16.53 -15.06 9.55
CA ASP A 332 -17.62 -14.78 8.62
C ASP A 332 -17.13 -14.54 7.20
N PHE A 333 -17.26 -15.56 6.35
CA PHE A 333 -16.95 -15.47 4.93
C PHE A 333 -18.08 -14.86 4.08
N ASP A 334 -19.31 -14.74 4.61
CA ASP A 334 -20.35 -13.89 4.00
C ASP A 334 -19.98 -12.40 4.14
N ARG A 335 -18.96 -12.08 4.97
CA ARG A 335 -18.35 -10.76 5.18
C ARG A 335 -16.82 -10.78 4.96
N LEU A 336 -16.37 -11.53 3.94
CA LEU A 336 -14.97 -11.51 3.47
C LEU A 336 -14.68 -10.26 2.61
N ILE A 337 -13.73 -9.43 3.04
CA ILE A 337 -13.26 -8.24 2.32
C ILE A 337 -11.86 -8.51 1.75
N MET A 338 -11.70 -8.32 0.44
CA MET A 338 -10.37 -8.21 -0.16
C MET A 338 -9.90 -6.76 -0.05
N ALA A 339 -8.75 -6.54 0.58
CA ALA A 339 -8.27 -5.21 0.90
C ALA A 339 -6.81 -5.00 0.48
N GLY A 340 -6.41 -3.74 0.32
CA GLY A 340 -4.99 -3.43 0.18
C GLY A 340 -4.70 -1.96 -0.10
N HIS A 341 -3.42 -1.63 -0.05
CA HIS A 341 -2.91 -0.29 -0.27
C HIS A 341 -1.92 -0.22 -1.44
N SER A 342 -1.97 0.83 -2.27
CA SER A 342 -1.01 1.06 -3.36
C SER A 342 -0.99 -0.12 -4.35
N TYR A 343 0.14 -0.82 -4.49
CA TYR A 343 0.20 -2.07 -5.28
C TYR A 343 -0.79 -3.14 -4.75
N GLY A 344 -1.01 -3.17 -3.44
CA GLY A 344 -1.99 -4.08 -2.84
C GLY A 344 -3.44 -3.70 -3.12
N ALA A 345 -3.75 -2.43 -3.38
CA ALA A 345 -5.06 -2.01 -3.84
C ALA A 345 -5.36 -2.58 -5.26
N THR A 346 -4.36 -2.59 -6.15
CA THR A 346 -4.50 -3.23 -7.48
C THR A 346 -4.62 -4.74 -7.37
N GLY A 347 -3.84 -5.40 -6.50
CA GLY A 347 -3.96 -6.84 -6.24
C GLY A 347 -5.32 -7.24 -5.63
N ALA A 348 -5.84 -6.43 -4.71
CA ALA A 348 -7.16 -6.64 -4.12
C ALA A 348 -8.28 -6.50 -5.15
N LEU A 349 -8.23 -5.49 -6.03
CA LEU A 349 -9.16 -5.36 -7.16
C LEU A 349 -9.13 -6.58 -8.09
N GLN A 350 -7.97 -7.19 -8.33
CA GLN A 350 -7.88 -8.43 -9.09
C GLN A 350 -8.50 -9.62 -8.34
N ALA A 351 -8.35 -9.71 -7.01
CA ALA A 351 -8.98 -10.75 -6.19
C ALA A 351 -10.51 -10.62 -6.04
N LEU A 352 -11.13 -9.53 -6.53
CA LEU A 352 -12.59 -9.35 -6.63
C LEU A 352 -13.18 -9.87 -7.95
N ASP A 353 -12.37 -10.49 -8.80
CA ASP A 353 -12.82 -11.07 -10.08
C ASP A 353 -13.62 -12.37 -9.85
N PRO A 354 -14.86 -12.50 -10.36
CA PRO A 354 -15.67 -13.71 -10.21
C PRO A 354 -15.13 -14.90 -11.02
N ASP A 355 -14.27 -14.65 -12.01
CA ASP A 355 -13.57 -15.64 -12.82
C ASP A 355 -12.11 -15.88 -12.38
N SER A 356 -11.69 -15.27 -11.25
CA SER A 356 -10.40 -15.54 -10.57
C SER A 356 -10.10 -17.05 -10.53
N PRO A 357 -9.00 -17.53 -11.14
CA PRO A 357 -8.68 -18.95 -11.17
C PRO A 357 -8.30 -19.49 -9.79
N TYR A 358 -7.88 -18.62 -8.87
CA TYR A 358 -7.47 -18.99 -7.51
C TYR A 358 -8.64 -19.03 -6.52
N SER A 359 -9.81 -18.48 -6.87
CA SER A 359 -11.05 -18.55 -6.06
C SER A 359 -11.66 -19.96 -5.98
N ARG A 360 -11.35 -20.82 -6.97
CA ARG A 360 -11.96 -22.14 -7.15
C ARG A 360 -11.12 -23.23 -6.48
N SER A 361 -11.79 -24.22 -5.88
CA SER A 361 -11.18 -25.14 -4.90
C SER A 361 -10.33 -26.30 -5.48
N SER A 362 -9.68 -26.12 -6.64
CA SER A 362 -8.85 -27.16 -7.30
C SER A 362 -7.36 -26.84 -7.33
N ALA A 363 -6.94 -25.63 -6.97
CA ALA A 363 -5.52 -25.28 -6.87
C ALA A 363 -4.88 -25.81 -5.58
N SER A 364 -3.56 -26.05 -5.63
CA SER A 364 -2.74 -26.46 -4.47
C SER A 364 -2.99 -25.58 -3.24
N ALA A 365 -3.08 -26.20 -2.06
CA ALA A 365 -3.41 -25.55 -0.80
C ALA A 365 -2.31 -25.81 0.27
N PRO A 366 -2.35 -25.13 1.44
CA PRO A 366 -1.39 -25.35 2.53
C PRO A 366 -1.82 -26.41 3.56
N ILE A 367 -3.01 -27.00 3.34
CA ILE A 367 -3.59 -28.14 4.06
C ILE A 367 -4.34 -28.94 2.97
N PRO A 368 -4.30 -30.28 2.94
CA PRO A 368 -4.88 -31.06 1.86
C PRO A 368 -6.35 -30.77 1.55
N SER A 369 -6.67 -30.71 0.25
CA SER A 369 -8.02 -30.43 -0.27
C SER A 369 -9.06 -31.52 0.07
N SER A 370 -8.62 -32.67 0.58
CA SER A 370 -9.49 -33.75 1.07
C SER A 370 -10.13 -33.46 2.43
N ILE A 371 -9.59 -32.51 3.20
CA ILE A 371 -10.10 -32.08 4.51
C ILE A 371 -10.41 -30.58 4.59
N SER A 372 -9.93 -29.78 3.63
CA SER A 372 -10.23 -28.35 3.54
C SER A 372 -11.64 -28.09 2.95
N PRO A 373 -12.43 -27.11 3.44
CA PRO A 373 -13.75 -26.81 2.89
C PRO A 373 -13.69 -26.35 1.42
N SER A 374 -14.47 -27.00 0.55
CA SER A 374 -14.32 -26.92 -0.91
C SER A 374 -15.34 -26.07 -1.66
N SER A 375 -16.36 -25.51 -0.99
CA SER A 375 -17.35 -24.65 -1.66
C SER A 375 -16.70 -23.36 -2.22
N PRO A 376 -17.13 -22.82 -3.36
CA PRO A 376 -16.65 -21.52 -3.85
C PRO A 376 -16.92 -20.41 -2.84
N ILE A 377 -16.00 -19.45 -2.74
CA ILE A 377 -16.19 -18.19 -2.01
C ILE A 377 -16.14 -17.04 -3.02
N LYS A 378 -17.05 -16.08 -2.85
CA LYS A 378 -16.97 -14.75 -3.48
C LYS A 378 -16.68 -13.73 -2.37
N PRO A 379 -15.78 -12.75 -2.57
CA PRO A 379 -15.63 -11.66 -1.63
C PRO A 379 -16.94 -10.87 -1.48
N ALA A 380 -17.27 -10.48 -0.26
CA ALA A 380 -18.42 -9.64 0.07
C ALA A 380 -18.19 -8.16 -0.27
N GLY A 381 -16.92 -7.71 -0.36
CA GLY A 381 -16.58 -6.36 -0.77
C GLY A 381 -15.08 -6.11 -0.94
N GLY A 382 -14.74 -4.93 -1.47
CA GLY A 382 -13.37 -4.45 -1.63
C GLY A 382 -13.07 -3.19 -0.81
N LEU A 383 -11.95 -3.18 -0.08
CA LEU A 383 -11.43 -1.99 0.62
C LEU A 383 -10.10 -1.55 0.00
N ILE A 384 -10.16 -0.54 -0.86
CA ILE A 384 -9.10 -0.21 -1.82
C ILE A 384 -8.50 1.15 -1.49
N LEU A 385 -7.26 1.18 -1.01
CA LEU A 385 -6.61 2.36 -0.45
C LEU A 385 -5.52 2.87 -1.41
N ASP A 386 -5.66 4.09 -1.94
CA ASP A 386 -4.78 4.68 -2.96
C ASP A 386 -4.32 3.66 -4.05
N PRO A 387 -5.19 3.25 -5.00
CA PRO A 387 -4.80 2.45 -6.17
C PRO A 387 -3.45 2.86 -6.78
N GLY A 388 -2.60 1.87 -7.06
CA GLY A 388 -1.20 2.13 -7.38
C GLY A 388 -0.94 2.63 -8.80
N LYS A 389 -0.44 3.87 -8.92
CA LYS A 389 -0.15 4.58 -10.19
C LYS A 389 0.85 3.90 -11.14
N GLU A 390 1.62 2.94 -10.65
CA GLU A 390 2.61 2.16 -11.43
C GLU A 390 2.51 0.64 -11.11
N SER A 391 1.31 0.18 -10.76
CA SER A 391 1.06 -1.14 -10.16
C SER A 391 0.41 -2.15 -11.11
N GLY A 392 0.54 -1.96 -12.42
CA GLY A 392 -0.27 -2.68 -13.41
C GLY A 392 -1.65 -2.03 -13.62
N PRO A 393 -2.47 -2.55 -14.55
CA PRO A 393 -3.82 -2.06 -14.78
C PRO A 393 -4.74 -2.39 -13.59
N LEU A 394 -5.75 -1.56 -13.35
CA LEU A 394 -6.84 -1.89 -12.42
C LEU A 394 -7.79 -2.89 -13.11
N ASN A 395 -8.31 -3.88 -12.39
CA ASN A 395 -9.24 -4.85 -12.98
C ASN A 395 -10.66 -4.25 -13.11
N PRO A 396 -11.22 -4.09 -14.34
CA PRO A 396 -12.60 -3.65 -14.53
C PRO A 396 -13.64 -4.73 -14.17
N HIS A 397 -13.25 -6.00 -14.06
CA HIS A 397 -14.17 -7.12 -13.82
C HIS A 397 -14.49 -7.35 -12.34
N ALA A 398 -14.01 -6.49 -11.43
CA ALA A 398 -14.37 -6.53 -10.02
C ALA A 398 -15.90 -6.59 -9.85
N ALA A 399 -16.38 -7.57 -9.08
CA ALA A 399 -17.79 -7.91 -8.97
C ALA A 399 -18.27 -8.04 -7.51
N ALA A 400 -17.94 -7.03 -6.69
CA ALA A 400 -18.38 -6.88 -5.31
C ALA A 400 -18.59 -5.39 -4.97
N PRO A 401 -19.38 -5.04 -3.94
CA PRO A 401 -19.43 -3.68 -3.38
C PRO A 401 -18.04 -3.14 -3.05
N LEU A 402 -17.81 -1.85 -3.27
CA LEU A 402 -16.45 -1.32 -3.37
C LEU A 402 -16.27 0.02 -2.65
N LEU A 403 -15.41 0.06 -1.63
CA LEU A 403 -14.98 1.30 -0.98
C LEU A 403 -13.57 1.65 -1.43
N VAL A 404 -13.44 2.71 -2.24
CA VAL A 404 -12.14 3.27 -2.64
C VAL A 404 -11.87 4.57 -1.88
N ILE A 405 -10.73 4.62 -1.17
CA ILE A 405 -10.27 5.81 -0.46
C ILE A 405 -8.93 6.27 -1.02
N HIS A 406 -8.87 7.50 -1.51
CA HIS A 406 -7.64 8.21 -1.80
C HIS A 406 -7.15 9.06 -0.61
N SER A 407 -5.84 9.27 -0.54
CA SER A 407 -5.24 10.36 0.24
C SER A 407 -5.18 11.67 -0.57
N ASN A 408 -5.16 12.82 0.12
CA ASN A 408 -5.18 14.15 -0.52
C ASN A 408 -4.08 14.29 -1.58
N THR A 409 -2.85 13.84 -1.28
CA THR A 409 -1.74 13.95 -2.23
C THR A 409 -1.91 13.07 -3.45
N TRP A 410 -2.62 11.95 -3.33
CA TRP A 410 -2.79 10.99 -4.42
C TRP A 410 -3.80 11.49 -5.45
N SER A 411 -4.94 12.04 -5.00
CA SER A 411 -5.91 12.72 -5.87
C SER A 411 -5.35 13.99 -6.48
N ARG A 412 -4.64 14.82 -5.70
CA ARG A 412 -4.07 16.09 -6.20
C ARG A 412 -2.98 15.91 -7.26
N THR A 413 -2.19 14.85 -7.18
CA THR A 413 -1.06 14.64 -8.09
C THR A 413 -1.52 14.06 -9.43
N HIS A 414 -1.67 14.92 -10.44
CA HIS A 414 -2.00 14.50 -11.80
C HIS A 414 -0.91 13.59 -12.38
N THR A 415 -1.29 12.37 -12.78
CA THR A 415 -0.41 11.37 -13.39
C THR A 415 -1.17 10.62 -14.47
N LEU A 416 -0.56 10.42 -15.63
CA LEU A 416 -1.08 9.53 -16.66
C LEU A 416 -0.88 8.07 -16.25
N PHE A 417 -1.96 7.31 -16.32
CA PHE A 417 -2.06 5.89 -15.98
C PHE A 417 -2.71 5.19 -17.17
N TYR A 418 -1.92 4.40 -17.91
CA TYR A 418 -2.35 3.76 -19.17
C TYR A 418 -3.04 4.75 -20.15
N GLY A 419 -2.47 5.93 -20.31
CA GLY A 419 -2.95 6.98 -21.22
C GLY A 419 -4.09 7.86 -20.68
N ARG A 420 -4.62 7.60 -19.47
CA ARG A 420 -5.72 8.37 -18.85
C ARG A 420 -5.30 8.98 -17.51
N PRO A 421 -5.87 10.10 -17.03
CA PRO A 421 -5.59 10.62 -15.70
C PRO A 421 -5.99 9.62 -14.60
N HIS A 422 -5.07 9.27 -13.68
CA HIS A 422 -5.30 8.23 -12.67
C HIS A 422 -6.59 8.41 -11.87
N PHE A 423 -6.85 9.63 -11.38
CA PHE A 423 -8.06 9.95 -10.60
C PHE A 423 -9.36 9.64 -11.38
N SER A 424 -9.41 10.01 -12.65
CA SER A 424 -10.55 9.71 -13.53
C SER A 424 -10.68 8.21 -13.77
N THR A 425 -9.58 7.50 -14.04
CA THR A 425 -9.62 6.03 -14.20
C THR A 425 -10.14 5.31 -12.96
N VAL A 426 -9.78 5.77 -11.75
CA VAL A 426 -10.32 5.24 -10.49
C VAL A 426 -11.81 5.58 -10.32
N ARG A 427 -12.21 6.84 -10.51
CA ARG A 427 -13.61 7.26 -10.41
C ARG A 427 -14.51 6.47 -11.37
N ASP A 428 -14.10 6.37 -12.63
CA ASP A 428 -14.88 5.74 -13.68
C ASP A 428 -14.99 4.21 -13.47
N LEU A 429 -13.98 3.57 -12.86
CA LEU A 429 -14.04 2.17 -12.39
C LEU A 429 -15.08 1.98 -11.28
N VAL A 430 -15.14 2.90 -10.31
CA VAL A 430 -16.12 2.83 -9.21
C VAL A 430 -17.54 3.09 -9.72
N LEU A 431 -17.71 3.99 -10.70
CA LEU A 431 -18.98 4.21 -11.39
C LEU A 431 -19.41 2.98 -12.22
N ASP A 432 -18.49 2.29 -12.89
CA ASP A 432 -18.80 1.02 -13.57
C ASP A 432 -19.31 -0.02 -12.56
N VAL A 433 -18.62 -0.24 -11.44
CA VAL A 433 -19.06 -1.19 -10.40
C VAL A 433 -20.43 -0.82 -9.82
N LEU A 434 -20.70 0.47 -9.61
CA LEU A 434 -22.00 0.98 -9.12
C LEU A 434 -23.15 0.74 -10.12
N HIS A 435 -22.91 0.94 -11.41
CA HIS A 435 -23.97 0.88 -12.43
C HIS A 435 -24.15 -0.51 -13.07
N ARG A 436 -23.09 -1.33 -13.11
CA ARG A 436 -23.08 -2.66 -13.75
C ARG A 436 -23.75 -3.74 -12.90
N ILE A 437 -23.86 -3.56 -11.58
CA ILE A 437 -24.41 -4.56 -10.66
C ILE A 437 -25.43 -3.90 -9.72
N PRO A 438 -26.75 -3.98 -9.99
CA PRO A 438 -27.79 -3.19 -9.31
C PRO A 438 -27.85 -3.32 -7.78
N ASP A 439 -27.44 -4.45 -7.19
CA ASP A 439 -27.46 -4.70 -5.75
C ASP A 439 -26.17 -4.25 -5.01
N HIS A 440 -25.20 -3.67 -5.72
CA HIS A 440 -23.90 -3.26 -5.18
C HIS A 440 -23.80 -1.74 -5.03
N ALA A 441 -23.50 -1.30 -3.80
CA ALA A 441 -23.03 0.07 -3.57
C ALA A 441 -21.52 0.17 -3.81
N ALA A 442 -21.09 1.31 -4.34
CA ALA A 442 -19.69 1.63 -4.50
C ALA A 442 -19.42 3.12 -4.18
N TRP A 443 -18.27 3.40 -3.56
CA TRP A 443 -17.87 4.72 -3.10
C TRP A 443 -16.46 5.05 -3.56
N PHE A 444 -16.25 6.31 -3.91
CA PHE A 444 -14.92 6.88 -4.12
C PHE A 444 -14.78 8.17 -3.32
N LEU A 445 -13.80 8.20 -2.42
CA LEU A 445 -13.59 9.27 -1.44
C LEU A 445 -12.15 9.77 -1.51
N THR A 446 -11.92 11.06 -1.24
CA THR A 446 -10.57 11.58 -0.92
C THR A 446 -10.54 12.08 0.51
N SER A 447 -9.63 11.53 1.33
CA SER A 447 -9.30 12.02 2.66
C SER A 447 -8.41 13.27 2.54
N ILE A 448 -8.80 14.37 3.19
CA ILE A 448 -8.14 15.68 3.08
C ILE A 448 -7.05 15.87 4.13
N GLY A 449 -5.96 16.52 3.72
CA GLY A 449 -4.76 16.72 4.53
C GLY A 449 -3.85 15.49 4.70
N THR A 450 -4.22 14.33 4.14
CA THR A 450 -3.44 13.08 4.19
C THR A 450 -2.54 12.88 2.96
N ALA A 451 -1.58 11.98 3.05
CA ALA A 451 -0.71 11.60 1.93
C ALA A 451 -0.62 10.08 1.75
N HIS A 452 0.02 9.62 0.68
CA HIS A 452 0.09 8.19 0.34
C HIS A 452 0.55 7.28 1.50
N PRO A 453 1.63 7.59 2.25
CA PRO A 453 2.02 6.77 3.40
C PRO A 453 1.17 6.99 4.67
N THR A 454 0.16 7.87 4.66
CA THR A 454 -0.62 8.21 5.88
C THR A 454 -1.43 7.03 6.42
N VAL A 455 -1.79 6.06 5.58
CA VAL A 455 -2.51 4.84 6.00
C VAL A 455 -1.57 3.71 6.46
N THR A 456 -0.25 3.94 6.45
CA THR A 456 0.78 3.05 7.01
C THR A 456 1.10 3.45 8.46
N ASP A 457 1.95 2.68 9.13
CA ASP A 457 2.54 3.01 10.43
C ASP A 457 3.58 4.15 10.37
N ALA A 458 4.11 4.44 9.18
CA ALA A 458 5.22 5.37 9.00
C ALA A 458 4.98 6.78 9.59
N PRO A 459 3.77 7.39 9.57
CA PRO A 459 3.49 8.68 10.22
C PRO A 459 3.74 8.70 11.72
N PHE A 460 3.57 7.57 12.43
CA PHE A 460 3.82 7.48 13.87
C PHE A 460 5.32 7.33 14.15
N LEU A 461 6.06 6.67 13.25
CA LEU A 461 7.49 6.46 13.40
C LEU A 461 8.30 7.69 12.96
N ALA A 462 7.95 8.29 11.82
CA ALA A 462 8.70 9.36 11.14
C ALA A 462 7.89 10.65 10.89
N PRO A 463 7.13 11.19 11.87
CA PRO A 463 6.13 12.25 11.63
C PRO A 463 6.71 13.51 10.96
N LEU A 464 7.82 14.05 11.48
CA LEU A 464 8.41 15.28 10.95
C LEU A 464 8.96 15.10 9.53
N LEU A 465 9.60 13.95 9.26
CA LEU A 465 10.15 13.63 7.95
C LEU A 465 9.02 13.51 6.91
N LEU A 466 7.93 12.82 7.24
CA LEU A 466 6.84 12.58 6.31
C LEU A 466 5.99 13.82 6.06
N ARG A 467 5.71 14.65 7.08
CA ARG A 467 5.02 15.93 6.84
C ARG A 467 5.83 16.86 5.93
N TRP A 468 7.16 16.85 6.05
CA TRP A 468 8.05 17.60 5.17
C TRP A 468 8.15 17.01 3.74
N THR A 469 8.33 15.69 3.58
CA THR A 469 8.51 15.08 2.23
C THR A 469 7.20 14.93 1.45
N THR A 470 6.05 14.75 2.12
CA THR A 470 4.77 14.48 1.46
C THR A 470 3.82 15.68 1.44
N GLY A 471 3.99 16.65 2.34
CA GLY A 471 3.05 17.75 2.54
C GLY A 471 1.77 17.36 3.29
N ALA A 472 1.73 16.20 3.96
CA ALA A 472 0.63 15.82 4.85
C ALA A 472 0.45 16.85 5.99
N SER A 473 -0.76 17.41 6.10
CA SER A 473 -1.11 18.45 7.08
C SER A 473 -1.93 17.92 8.25
N LEU A 474 -2.75 16.89 8.04
CA LEU A 474 -3.58 16.26 9.09
C LEU A 474 -2.70 15.53 10.13
N ASP A 475 -3.23 15.40 11.35
CA ASP A 475 -2.59 14.59 12.40
C ASP A 475 -2.64 13.08 12.08
N ALA A 476 -1.65 12.33 12.53
CA ALA A 476 -1.54 10.89 12.27
C ALA A 476 -2.64 10.06 12.96
N HIS A 477 -3.00 10.39 14.21
CA HIS A 477 -4.05 9.67 14.93
C HIS A 477 -5.44 10.02 14.37
N GLU A 478 -5.67 11.29 14.02
CA GLU A 478 -6.93 11.69 13.38
C GLU A 478 -7.08 11.06 11.98
N ALA A 479 -6.02 11.07 11.16
CA ALA A 479 -6.06 10.45 9.85
C ALA A 479 -6.36 8.94 9.94
N LEU A 480 -5.62 8.20 10.79
CA LEU A 480 -5.86 6.78 11.03
C LEU A 480 -7.31 6.51 11.47
N ARG A 481 -7.80 7.28 12.44
CA ARG A 481 -9.18 7.21 12.95
C ARG A 481 -10.22 7.39 11.83
N GLN A 482 -10.00 8.35 10.93
CA GLN A 482 -10.90 8.59 9.80
C GLN A 482 -10.89 7.42 8.80
N TYR A 483 -9.73 6.82 8.47
CA TYR A 483 -9.69 5.59 7.66
C TYR A 483 -10.42 4.42 8.33
N VAL A 484 -10.24 4.25 9.65
CA VAL A 484 -10.85 3.17 10.44
C VAL A 484 -12.37 3.32 10.49
N TYR A 485 -12.91 4.50 10.81
CA TYR A 485 -14.36 4.71 10.90
C TYR A 485 -15.07 4.47 9.56
N VAL A 486 -14.48 4.88 8.43
CA VAL A 486 -15.12 4.68 7.10
C VAL A 486 -15.03 3.21 6.66
N ALA A 487 -14.01 2.46 7.08
CA ALA A 487 -13.96 1.01 6.91
C ALA A 487 -14.98 0.27 7.79
N ASP A 488 -15.25 0.77 9.00
CA ASP A 488 -16.24 0.22 9.94
C ASP A 488 -17.69 0.49 9.48
N ASP A 489 -17.96 1.69 8.94
CA ASP A 489 -19.19 2.03 8.21
C ASP A 489 -19.42 1.04 7.03
N PHE A 490 -18.36 0.65 6.32
CA PHE A 490 -18.43 -0.28 5.18
C PHE A 490 -18.67 -1.73 5.62
N VAL A 491 -18.02 -2.21 6.69
CA VAL A 491 -18.32 -3.51 7.33
C VAL A 491 -19.77 -3.56 7.82
N THR A 492 -20.29 -2.45 8.33
CA THR A 492 -21.71 -2.30 8.70
C THR A 492 -22.62 -2.46 7.48
N TYR A 493 -22.36 -1.73 6.39
CA TYR A 493 -23.09 -1.88 5.13
C TYR A 493 -23.05 -3.32 4.59
N LEU A 494 -21.89 -4.00 4.63
CA LEU A 494 -21.81 -5.40 4.21
C LEU A 494 -22.60 -6.35 5.13
N THR A 495 -22.82 -5.99 6.39
CA THR A 495 -23.58 -6.80 7.36
C THR A 495 -25.10 -6.66 7.19
N ASN A 496 -25.61 -5.44 6.96
CA ASN A 496 -27.05 -5.17 7.02
C ASN A 496 -27.58 -4.19 5.96
N LYS A 497 -26.76 -3.84 4.96
CA LYS A 497 -27.04 -2.86 3.89
C LYS A 497 -27.37 -1.43 4.36
N THR A 498 -27.20 -1.12 5.66
CA THR A 498 -27.36 0.22 6.19
C THR A 498 -26.14 1.07 5.83
N MET A 499 -26.37 2.19 5.16
CA MET A 499 -25.34 3.19 4.93
C MET A 499 -25.26 4.11 6.14
N ALA A 500 -24.09 4.14 6.78
CA ALA A 500 -23.82 4.92 7.99
C ALA A 500 -22.81 6.02 7.71
N GLY A 501 -22.61 6.90 8.71
CA GLY A 501 -21.56 7.90 8.74
C GLY A 501 -21.35 8.65 7.43
N LEU A 502 -20.15 8.52 6.86
CA LEU A 502 -19.77 9.21 5.62
C LEU A 502 -20.37 8.53 4.37
N LEU A 503 -20.65 7.23 4.42
CA LEU A 503 -21.12 6.45 3.27
C LEU A 503 -22.56 6.81 2.86
N HIS A 504 -23.36 7.35 3.78
CA HIS A 504 -24.69 7.94 3.49
C HIS A 504 -24.62 9.39 2.96
N GLN A 505 -23.46 9.90 2.55
CA GLN A 505 -23.35 11.24 1.96
C GLN A 505 -23.41 11.22 0.43
N LYS A 506 -24.24 12.10 -0.14
CA LYS A 506 -24.27 12.39 -1.58
C LYS A 506 -22.93 12.97 -2.06
N VAL A 507 -22.62 12.77 -3.34
CA VAL A 507 -21.42 13.30 -4.01
C VAL A 507 -21.28 14.81 -3.74
N THR A 508 -20.09 15.20 -3.29
CA THR A 508 -19.75 16.60 -3.03
C THR A 508 -18.82 17.18 -4.10
N HIS A 509 -18.02 16.34 -4.77
CA HIS A 509 -16.98 16.75 -5.71
C HIS A 509 -16.87 15.74 -6.87
N ARG A 510 -17.43 16.01 -8.07
CA ARG A 510 -17.28 15.08 -9.22
C ARG A 510 -15.84 15.00 -9.73
N ASP A 511 -15.08 16.08 -9.58
CA ASP A 511 -13.64 16.17 -9.84
C ASP A 511 -12.92 16.70 -8.58
N TYR A 512 -11.66 16.30 -8.38
CA TYR A 512 -10.90 16.62 -7.17
C TYR A 512 -10.83 18.13 -6.89
N GLY A 513 -11.19 18.54 -5.67
CA GLY A 513 -11.16 19.94 -5.19
C GLY A 513 -12.23 20.87 -5.78
N VAL A 514 -13.14 20.37 -6.63
CA VAL A 514 -14.23 21.16 -7.22
C VAL A 514 -15.59 20.73 -6.66
N TRP A 515 -16.20 21.57 -5.82
CA TRP A 515 -17.55 21.35 -5.30
C TRP A 515 -18.59 21.32 -6.42
N VAL A 516 -19.53 20.36 -6.37
CA VAL A 516 -20.61 20.25 -7.37
C VAL A 516 -21.58 21.42 -7.37
N SER A 517 -21.80 22.05 -6.21
CA SER A 517 -22.58 23.29 -6.08
C SER A 517 -22.30 23.99 -4.73
N LYS A 518 -22.69 25.26 -4.59
CA LYS A 518 -22.56 26.01 -3.32
C LYS A 518 -23.56 25.54 -2.27
N GLU A 519 -24.72 25.09 -2.73
CA GLU A 519 -25.81 24.55 -1.93
C GLU A 519 -25.34 23.23 -1.30
N ARG A 520 -24.76 22.31 -2.10
CA ARG A 520 -24.16 21.08 -1.58
C ARG A 520 -22.97 21.35 -0.64
N GLN A 521 -22.20 22.42 -0.88
CA GLN A 521 -21.16 22.88 0.05
C GLN A 521 -21.73 23.41 1.38
N ALA A 522 -22.92 24.03 1.38
CA ALA A 522 -23.60 24.44 2.59
C ALA A 522 -24.12 23.22 3.38
N GLU A 523 -24.82 22.30 2.70
CA GLU A 523 -25.50 21.13 3.25
C GLU A 523 -24.58 20.03 3.81
N PHE A 524 -23.36 19.84 3.27
CA PHE A 524 -22.46 18.80 3.76
C PHE A 524 -22.09 19.05 5.23
N PRO A 525 -22.02 18.04 6.13
CA PRO A 525 -21.72 18.31 7.54
C PRO A 525 -20.34 18.94 7.78
N GLU A 526 -20.28 20.03 8.56
CA GLU A 526 -19.04 20.76 8.90
C GLU A 526 -17.90 19.86 9.43
N LYS A 527 -18.24 18.82 10.20
CA LYS A 527 -17.28 17.82 10.71
C LYS A 527 -16.51 17.09 9.60
N TRP A 528 -17.02 17.05 8.38
CA TRP A 528 -16.40 16.39 7.23
C TRP A 528 -15.91 17.36 6.14
N LYS A 529 -16.41 18.61 6.07
CA LYS A 529 -15.99 19.63 5.06
C LYS A 529 -14.47 19.86 4.97
N LYS A 530 -13.72 19.57 6.03
CA LYS A 530 -12.26 19.72 6.12
C LYS A 530 -11.48 18.41 6.07
N LEU A 531 -12.16 17.27 6.00
CA LEU A 531 -11.59 15.92 6.11
C LEU A 531 -11.90 15.03 4.90
N TRP A 532 -12.95 15.32 4.12
CA TRP A 532 -13.47 14.41 3.10
C TRP A 532 -14.07 15.11 1.87
N GLU A 533 -13.67 14.64 0.69
CA GLU A 533 -14.38 14.83 -0.58
C GLU A 533 -15.05 13.49 -0.96
N VAL A 534 -16.28 13.55 -1.50
CA VAL A 534 -17.07 12.40 -1.95
C VAL A 534 -17.26 12.51 -3.46
N HIS A 535 -16.76 11.54 -4.22
CA HIS A 535 -16.69 11.56 -5.69
C HIS A 535 -17.67 10.61 -6.37
N VAL A 536 -17.89 9.44 -5.75
CA VAL A 536 -18.91 8.46 -6.13
C VAL A 536 -19.61 8.01 -4.85
N SER A 537 -20.93 7.89 -4.90
CA SER A 537 -21.78 7.45 -3.80
C SER A 537 -23.13 6.96 -4.34
N PRO A 538 -23.68 5.83 -3.85
CA PRO A 538 -24.99 5.31 -4.27
C PRO A 538 -26.16 6.22 -3.87
N GLU A 539 -25.97 7.16 -2.95
CA GLU A 539 -26.98 8.14 -2.52
C GLU A 539 -27.23 9.24 -3.57
N SER A 540 -26.53 9.21 -4.72
CA SER A 540 -26.59 10.25 -5.74
C SER A 540 -27.11 9.67 -7.05
N ASP A 541 -28.17 10.27 -7.59
CA ASP A 541 -28.60 10.04 -8.96
C ASP A 541 -27.46 10.44 -9.93
N ALA A 542 -27.30 9.66 -11.00
CA ALA A 542 -26.10 9.62 -11.85
C ALA A 542 -25.75 10.95 -12.55
#